data_AF-A0A973IQ13-F1
#
_entry.id   AF-A0A973IQ13-F1
#
_cell.length_a   1.000
_cell.length_b   1.000
_cell.length_c   1.000
_cell.angle_alpha   90.00
_cell.angle_beta   90.00
_cell.angle_gamma   90.00
#
_symmetry.space_group_name_H-M   'P 1'
#
loop_
_entity.id
_entity.type
_entity.pdbx_description
1 polymer ?
#
loop_
_entity_poly.entity_id
_entity_poly.type
_entity_poly.pdbx_seq_one_letter_code
_entity_poly.pdbx_strand_id
1 'polypeptide(L)'
;MKKSAWIIALGVLVALGLVAGSAIGASVGGKTGSGAYEQRMQDSFGMPLLRGDVWLKMDHDSKIAFIWGMGHVMTIEQELASKHPELKADDFSAKGVEAMSSMSINDVVAKVDSFYQANPDKAEIPVMRVVWDNVIKPNIQTGIAGRPLSK
;
A
#
# COMPACT_ATOMS: atom_id res chain seq x y z
N MET A 1 -33.39 44.73 -3.79
CA MET A 1 -32.36 44.21 -2.87
C MET A 1 -32.15 42.73 -3.18
N LYS A 2 -31.00 42.38 -3.77
CA LYS A 2 -30.64 41.01 -4.19
C LYS A 2 -30.03 40.26 -3.00
N LYS A 3 -30.48 39.03 -2.74
CA LYS A 3 -29.72 38.04 -1.96
C LYS A 3 -29.88 36.68 -2.64
N SER A 4 -28.96 36.40 -3.55
CA SER A 4 -28.78 35.11 -4.23
C SER A 4 -27.85 34.24 -3.38
N ALA A 5 -28.40 33.20 -2.75
CA ALA A 5 -27.65 32.12 -2.11
C ALA A 5 -27.47 30.99 -3.13
N TRP A 6 -26.23 30.75 -3.56
CA TRP A 6 -25.86 29.58 -4.35
C TRP A 6 -25.35 28.51 -3.38
N ILE A 7 -26.10 27.42 -3.24
CA ILE A 7 -25.62 26.18 -2.63
C ILE A 7 -24.99 25.36 -3.76
N ILE A 8 -23.67 25.18 -3.71
CA ILE A 8 -22.97 24.22 -4.55
C ILE A 8 -23.12 22.86 -3.88
N ALA A 9 -23.99 22.02 -4.43
CA ALA A 9 -24.00 20.59 -4.13
C ALA A 9 -22.91 19.93 -4.97
N LEU A 10 -21.77 19.62 -4.35
CA LEU A 10 -20.75 18.76 -4.97
C LEU A 10 -21.16 17.29 -4.70
N GLY A 11 -21.90 16.71 -5.65
CA GLY A 11 -22.23 15.29 -5.63
C GLY A 11 -21.00 14.45 -5.99
N VAL A 12 -20.49 13.67 -5.05
CA VAL A 12 -19.49 12.62 -5.31
C VAL A 12 -20.21 11.47 -6.02
N LEU A 13 -19.95 11.32 -7.31
CA LEU A 13 -20.38 10.19 -8.13
C LEU A 13 -19.51 8.97 -7.82
N VAL A 14 -20.01 8.07 -6.99
CA VAL A 14 -19.51 6.69 -6.89
C VAL A 14 -20.08 5.92 -8.08
N ALA A 15 -19.26 5.72 -9.12
CA ALA A 15 -19.63 4.89 -10.26
C ALA A 15 -19.55 3.40 -9.87
N LEU A 16 -20.68 2.84 -9.43
CA LEU A 16 -20.91 1.40 -9.37
C LEU A 16 -21.20 0.90 -10.79
N GLY A 17 -20.18 0.38 -11.46
CA GLY A 17 -20.31 -0.30 -12.74
C GLY A 17 -20.96 -1.67 -12.56
N LEU A 18 -22.28 -1.74 -12.71
CA LEU A 18 -23.00 -2.97 -13.03
C LEU A 18 -22.84 -3.21 -14.53
N VAL A 19 -22.15 -4.28 -14.94
CA VAL A 19 -22.20 -4.77 -16.33
C VAL A 19 -22.83 -6.15 -16.33
N ALA A 20 -24.07 -6.19 -16.83
CA ALA A 20 -24.76 -7.40 -17.21
C ALA A 20 -24.08 -8.05 -18.42
N GLY A 21 -24.01 -9.39 -18.41
CA GLY A 21 -23.21 -10.16 -19.35
C GLY A 21 -23.74 -10.19 -20.79
N SER A 22 -22.81 -10.36 -21.72
CA SER A 22 -22.99 -11.06 -23.00
C SER A 22 -21.62 -11.62 -23.41
N ALA A 23 -21.55 -12.93 -23.58
CA ALA A 23 -20.34 -13.71 -23.76
C ALA A 23 -19.79 -13.61 -25.19
N ILE A 24 -18.49 -13.33 -25.35
CA ILE A 24 -17.63 -13.86 -26.40
C ILE A 24 -16.27 -14.16 -25.76
N GLY A 25 -15.79 -15.38 -25.95
CA GLY A 25 -14.59 -15.91 -25.31
C GLY A 25 -13.33 -15.09 -25.58
N ALA A 26 -12.69 -14.69 -24.50
CA ALA A 26 -11.24 -14.64 -24.40
C ALA A 26 -10.92 -15.25 -23.03
N SER A 27 -9.99 -16.21 -23.01
CA SER A 27 -9.44 -16.76 -21.78
C SER A 27 -8.77 -15.64 -20.98
N VAL A 28 -9.54 -14.94 -20.14
CA VAL A 28 -8.97 -14.08 -19.11
C VAL A 28 -8.49 -15.04 -18.03
N GLY A 29 -7.23 -15.45 -18.15
CA GLY A 29 -6.46 -15.96 -17.03
C GLY A 29 -6.37 -14.85 -15.98
N GLY A 30 -7.45 -14.66 -15.24
CA GLY A 30 -7.54 -13.65 -14.19
C GLY A 30 -6.62 -14.06 -13.05
N LYS A 31 -5.50 -13.35 -12.89
CA LYS A 31 -4.69 -13.45 -11.68
C LYS A 31 -5.55 -12.96 -10.50
N THR A 32 -6.18 -13.88 -9.78
CA THR A 32 -7.01 -13.55 -8.62
C THR A 32 -6.18 -12.91 -7.51
N GLY A 33 -6.68 -11.83 -6.91
CA GLY A 33 -6.07 -11.17 -5.74
C GLY A 33 -5.14 -10.02 -6.10
N SER A 34 -3.82 -10.20 -5.93
CA SER A 34 -2.85 -9.09 -6.08
C SER A 34 -2.61 -8.72 -7.54
N GLY A 35 -2.43 -9.69 -8.44
CA GLY A 35 -2.08 -9.40 -9.84
C GLY A 35 -3.13 -8.55 -10.58
N ALA A 36 -4.41 -8.76 -10.31
CA ALA A 36 -5.48 -7.93 -10.88
C ALA A 36 -5.51 -6.50 -10.30
N TYR A 37 -5.22 -6.34 -9.00
CA TYR A 37 -5.11 -5.03 -8.36
C TYR A 37 -3.91 -4.24 -8.90
N GLU A 38 -2.77 -4.91 -9.05
CA GLU A 38 -1.55 -4.34 -9.62
C GLU A 38 -1.80 -3.83 -11.05
N GLN A 39 -2.42 -4.66 -11.89
CA GLN A 39 -2.79 -4.28 -13.25
C GLN A 39 -3.73 -3.07 -13.26
N ARG A 40 -4.75 -3.06 -12.40
CA ARG A 40 -5.69 -1.94 -12.32
C ARG A 40 -5.00 -0.63 -11.92
N MET A 41 -4.05 -0.67 -11.00
CA MET A 41 -3.32 0.53 -10.57
C MET A 41 -2.43 1.07 -11.69
N GLN A 42 -1.77 0.18 -12.43
CA GLN A 42 -1.01 0.52 -13.62
C GLN A 42 -1.92 1.19 -14.67
N ASP A 43 -3.09 0.62 -14.95
CA ASP A 43 -4.02 1.12 -15.97
C ASP A 43 -4.67 2.45 -15.57
N SER A 44 -4.98 2.62 -14.27
CA SER A 44 -5.69 3.81 -13.76
C SER A 44 -4.78 5.00 -13.56
N PHE A 45 -3.59 4.78 -13.00
CA PHE A 45 -2.69 5.85 -12.56
C PHE A 45 -1.39 5.93 -13.37
N GLY A 46 -1.18 5.00 -14.32
CA GLY A 46 0.09 4.90 -15.04
C GLY A 46 1.28 4.60 -14.13
N MET A 47 1.04 4.17 -12.88
CA MET A 47 2.06 4.07 -11.85
C MET A 47 2.59 2.64 -11.81
N PRO A 48 3.80 2.37 -12.34
CA PRO A 48 4.42 1.08 -12.14
C PRO A 48 4.72 0.87 -10.66
N LEU A 49 4.46 -0.35 -10.18
CA LEU A 49 4.90 -0.71 -8.84
C LEU A 49 6.42 -0.68 -8.78
N LEU A 50 6.95 -0.08 -7.72
CA LEU A 50 8.36 -0.14 -7.41
C LEU A 50 8.75 -1.59 -7.09
N ARG A 51 9.67 -2.16 -7.88
CA ARG A 51 10.18 -3.53 -7.78
C ARG A 51 11.68 -3.52 -7.48
N GLY A 52 12.23 -4.68 -7.17
CA GLY A 52 13.65 -4.87 -6.81
C GLY A 52 14.63 -4.44 -7.89
N ASP A 53 14.29 -4.64 -9.16
CA ASP A 53 15.12 -4.27 -10.32
C ASP A 53 15.34 -2.76 -10.46
N VAL A 54 14.37 -1.96 -10.02
CA VAL A 54 14.49 -0.50 -9.90
C VAL A 54 15.10 -0.12 -8.57
N TRP A 55 14.62 -0.72 -7.47
CA TRP A 55 15.10 -0.44 -6.11
C TRP A 55 16.61 -0.57 -5.98
N LEU A 56 17.20 -1.66 -6.48
CA LEU A 56 18.65 -1.89 -6.39
C LEU A 56 19.49 -0.87 -7.18
N LYS A 57 18.88 -0.14 -8.13
CA LYS A 57 19.54 0.91 -8.92
C LYS A 57 19.34 2.31 -8.34
N MET A 58 18.39 2.49 -7.43
CA MET A 58 18.15 3.77 -6.76
C MET A 58 19.35 4.13 -5.87
N ASP A 59 19.68 5.41 -5.80
CA ASP A 59 20.57 5.92 -4.78
C ASP A 59 19.94 5.79 -3.38
N HIS A 60 20.78 5.94 -2.36
CA HIS A 60 20.37 5.77 -0.96
C HIS A 60 19.30 6.76 -0.53
N ASP A 61 19.42 8.03 -0.93
CA ASP A 61 18.49 9.09 -0.54
C ASP A 61 17.10 8.88 -1.17
N SER A 62 17.06 8.38 -2.41
CA SER A 62 15.81 7.99 -3.07
C SER A 62 15.10 6.84 -2.35
N LYS A 63 15.85 5.85 -1.82
CA LYS A 63 15.28 4.77 -0.99
C LYS A 63 14.75 5.30 0.33
N ILE A 64 15.50 6.18 0.99
CA ILE A 64 15.06 6.87 2.21
C ILE A 64 13.77 7.64 1.93
N ALA A 65 13.71 8.44 0.86
CA ALA A 65 12.56 9.25 0.51
C ALA A 65 11.30 8.41 0.30
N PHE A 66 11.41 7.23 -0.33
CA PHE A 66 10.30 6.32 -0.49
C PHE A 66 9.75 5.80 0.85
N ILE A 67 10.62 5.31 1.73
CA ILE A 67 10.24 4.82 3.07
C ILE A 67 9.72 5.96 3.96
N TRP A 68 10.30 7.15 3.84
CA TRP A 68 9.84 8.35 4.54
C TRP A 68 8.43 8.77 4.06
N GLY A 69 8.17 8.74 2.75
CA GLY A 69 6.85 8.98 2.18
C GLY A 69 5.80 7.99 2.68
N MET A 70 6.16 6.70 2.77
CA MET A 70 5.29 5.68 3.39
C MET A 70 4.96 6.03 4.84
N GLY A 71 5.95 6.44 5.65
CA GLY A 71 5.74 6.87 7.04
C GLY A 71 4.80 8.08 7.16
N HIS A 72 4.85 9.02 6.20
CA HIS A 72 3.91 10.14 6.15
C HIS A 72 2.47 9.69 5.88
N VAL A 73 2.24 8.74 4.98
CA VAL A 73 0.90 8.19 4.74
C VAL A 73 0.35 7.53 6.01
N MET A 74 1.16 6.72 6.70
CA MET A 74 0.77 6.10 7.97
C MET A 74 0.42 7.15 9.03
N THR A 75 1.19 8.23 9.10
CA THR A 75 0.95 9.34 10.05
C THR A 75 -0.39 10.03 9.76
N ILE A 76 -0.70 10.29 8.48
CA ILE A 76 -1.98 10.88 8.07
C ILE A 76 -3.15 9.99 8.48
N GLU A 77 -3.05 8.68 8.27
CA GLU A 77 -4.12 7.74 8.64
C GLU A 77 -4.32 7.67 10.16
N GLN A 78 -3.24 7.68 10.95
CA GLN A 78 -3.33 7.75 12.42
C GLN A 78 -3.96 9.04 12.91
N GLU A 79 -3.59 10.19 12.32
CA GLU A 79 -4.18 11.49 12.63
C GLU A 79 -5.67 11.55 12.27
N LEU A 80 -6.07 10.91 11.17
CA LEU A 80 -7.46 10.82 10.79
C LEU A 80 -8.24 9.94 11.79
N ALA A 81 -7.71 8.77 12.15
CA ALA A 81 -8.32 7.84 13.10
C ALA A 81 -8.35 8.38 14.55
N SER A 82 -7.45 9.28 14.92
CA SER A 82 -7.47 9.95 16.24
C SER A 82 -8.63 10.93 16.37
N LYS A 83 -8.98 11.62 15.27
CA LYS A 83 -10.11 12.57 15.19
C LYS A 83 -11.44 11.90 14.91
N HIS A 84 -11.40 10.77 14.21
CA HIS A 84 -12.56 9.98 13.80
C HIS A 84 -12.40 8.53 14.27
N PRO A 85 -12.69 8.21 15.55
CA PRO A 85 -12.49 6.88 16.11
C PRO A 85 -13.22 5.76 15.35
N GLU A 86 -14.31 6.07 14.66
CA GLU A 86 -15.05 5.16 13.78
C GLU A 86 -14.24 4.66 12.57
N LEU A 87 -13.15 5.34 12.21
CA LEU A 87 -12.22 4.93 11.15
C LEU A 87 -11.08 4.05 11.67
N LYS A 88 -10.97 3.83 13.00
CA LYS A 88 -9.93 2.96 13.55
C LYS A 88 -10.15 1.54 13.05
N ALA A 89 -9.22 1.07 12.23
CA ALA A 89 -9.18 -0.28 11.70
C ALA A 89 -7.87 -0.98 12.08
N ASP A 90 -7.90 -2.31 12.09
CA ASP A 90 -6.70 -3.14 12.20
C ASP A 90 -6.02 -3.26 10.83
N ASP A 91 -5.64 -2.11 10.26
CA ASP A 91 -5.17 -1.95 8.89
C ASP A 91 -3.64 -1.95 8.77
N PHE A 92 -3.15 -1.74 7.54
CA PHE A 92 -1.72 -1.69 7.23
C PHE A 92 -0.99 -0.63 8.05
N SER A 93 -1.56 0.57 8.22
CA SER A 93 -0.89 1.67 8.92
C SER A 93 -0.86 1.44 10.42
N ALA A 94 -1.93 0.90 11.00
CA ALA A 94 -1.93 0.49 12.41
C ALA A 94 -0.82 -0.54 12.69
N LYS A 95 -0.67 -1.57 11.83
CA LYS A 95 0.38 -2.57 11.96
C LYS A 95 1.77 -2.08 11.60
N GLY A 96 1.87 -1.19 10.62
CA GLY A 96 3.11 -0.55 10.23
C GLY A 96 3.70 0.25 11.38
N VAL A 97 2.89 1.07 12.05
CA VAL A 97 3.30 1.85 13.22
C VAL A 97 3.75 0.95 14.37
N GLU A 98 2.99 -0.12 14.69
CA GLU A 98 3.37 -1.09 15.71
C GLU A 98 4.73 -1.76 15.41
N ALA A 99 4.89 -2.25 14.18
CA ALA A 99 6.05 -3.06 13.80
C ALA A 99 7.32 -2.22 13.61
N MET A 100 7.18 -0.97 13.19
CA MET A 100 8.30 -0.11 12.79
C MET A 100 8.69 0.93 13.86
N SER A 101 7.95 1.03 14.97
CA SER A 101 8.20 2.06 16.00
C SER A 101 9.60 2.03 16.62
N SER A 102 10.30 0.89 16.55
CA SER A 102 11.65 0.69 17.07
C SER A 102 12.75 0.70 16.00
N MET A 103 12.39 0.90 14.72
CA MET A 103 13.31 0.85 13.59
C MET A 103 13.60 2.26 13.05
N SER A 104 14.85 2.52 12.66
CA SER A 104 15.16 3.70 11.85
C SER A 104 14.79 3.46 10.38
N ILE A 105 14.59 4.53 9.61
CA ILE A 105 14.36 4.43 8.15
C ILE A 105 15.52 3.70 7.46
N ASN A 106 16.76 3.90 7.92
CA ASN A 106 17.92 3.20 7.40
C ASN A 106 17.86 1.70 7.65
N ASP A 107 17.36 1.25 8.81
CA ASP A 107 17.20 -0.19 9.09
C ASP A 107 16.20 -0.84 8.13
N VAL A 108 15.13 -0.12 7.79
CA VAL A 108 14.13 -0.57 6.82
C VAL A 108 14.76 -0.70 5.44
N VAL A 109 15.47 0.33 4.97
CA VAL A 109 16.18 0.31 3.68
C VAL A 109 17.18 -0.84 3.63
N ALA A 110 17.98 -1.03 4.68
CA ALA A 110 18.98 -2.09 4.76
C ALA A 110 18.35 -3.49 4.71
N LYS A 111 17.19 -3.71 5.36
CA LYS A 111 16.47 -4.99 5.27
C LYS A 111 15.94 -5.27 3.87
N VAL A 112 15.40 -4.26 3.18
CA VAL A 112 14.91 -4.40 1.80
C VAL A 112 16.07 -4.66 0.83
N ASP A 113 17.19 -3.94 0.97
CA ASP A 113 18.41 -4.19 0.20
C ASP A 113 18.91 -5.62 0.41
N SER A 114 19.01 -6.05 1.66
CA SER A 114 19.47 -7.40 2.01
C SER A 114 18.57 -8.48 1.39
N PHE A 115 17.25 -8.27 1.37
CA PHE A 115 16.32 -9.19 0.73
C PHE A 115 16.62 -9.38 -0.76
N TYR A 116 16.72 -8.30 -1.53
CA TYR A 116 16.94 -8.42 -2.98
C TYR A 116 18.36 -8.87 -3.33
N GLN A 117 19.37 -8.48 -2.54
CA GLN A 117 20.74 -8.98 -2.72
C GLN A 117 20.85 -10.49 -2.48
N ALA A 118 20.14 -11.01 -1.48
CA ALA A 118 20.10 -12.44 -1.18
C ALA A 118 19.17 -13.24 -2.10
N ASN A 119 18.27 -12.58 -2.84
CA ASN A 119 17.30 -13.20 -3.74
C ASN A 119 17.27 -12.51 -5.12
N PRO A 120 18.34 -12.59 -5.93
CA PRO A 120 18.40 -11.91 -7.24
C PRO A 120 17.32 -12.37 -8.22
N ASP A 121 16.84 -13.60 -8.08
CA ASP A 121 15.76 -14.22 -8.84
C ASP A 121 14.37 -13.67 -8.50
N LYS A 122 14.26 -12.85 -7.45
CA LYS A 122 13.00 -12.25 -6.95
C LYS A 122 12.95 -10.74 -7.17
N ALA A 123 13.75 -10.21 -8.07
CA ALA A 123 13.80 -8.78 -8.36
C ALA A 123 12.45 -8.22 -8.85
N GLU A 124 11.58 -9.06 -9.39
CA GLU A 124 10.22 -8.70 -9.78
C GLU A 124 9.28 -8.53 -8.57
N ILE A 125 9.60 -9.00 -7.37
CA ILE A 125 8.69 -8.81 -6.23
C ILE A 125 8.56 -7.31 -5.91
N PRO A 126 7.35 -6.75 -5.74
CA PRO A 126 7.16 -5.34 -5.36
C PRO A 126 7.79 -5.00 -4.00
N VAL A 127 8.42 -3.83 -3.90
CA VAL A 127 9.10 -3.35 -2.68
C VAL A 127 8.15 -3.31 -1.49
N MET A 128 6.92 -2.84 -1.66
CA MET A 128 5.94 -2.80 -0.57
C MET A 128 5.56 -4.18 -0.06
N ARG A 129 5.63 -5.22 -0.90
CA ARG A 129 5.43 -6.60 -0.47
C ARG A 129 6.61 -7.08 0.38
N VAL A 130 7.84 -6.75 -0.01
CA VAL A 130 9.04 -7.05 0.78
C VAL A 130 9.03 -6.30 2.12
N VAL A 131 8.67 -5.02 2.13
CA VAL A 131 8.49 -4.25 3.36
C VAL A 131 7.47 -4.94 4.27
N TRP A 132 6.34 -5.39 3.72
CA TRP A 132 5.35 -6.13 4.50
C TRP A 132 5.90 -7.45 5.04
N ASP A 133 6.37 -8.35 4.17
CA ASP A 133 6.71 -9.73 4.52
C ASP A 133 8.01 -9.82 5.37
N ASN A 134 8.97 -8.92 5.16
CA ASN A 134 10.31 -8.98 5.75
C ASN A 134 10.58 -7.92 6.82
N VAL A 135 9.80 -6.83 6.85
CA VAL A 135 9.98 -5.74 7.83
C VAL A 135 8.80 -5.67 8.78
N ILE A 136 7.58 -5.48 8.30
CA ILE A 136 6.42 -5.22 9.15
C ILE A 136 5.94 -6.51 9.82
N LYS A 137 5.51 -7.50 9.03
CA LYS A 137 4.87 -8.73 9.53
C LYS A 137 5.68 -9.46 10.61
N PRO A 138 7.02 -9.59 10.52
CA PRO A 138 7.80 -10.27 11.56
C PRO A 138 7.87 -9.53 12.89
N ASN A 139 7.56 -8.22 12.92
CA ASN A 139 7.69 -7.36 14.11
C ASN A 139 6.33 -6.97 14.72
N ILE A 140 5.22 -7.45 14.16
CA ILE A 140 3.89 -7.33 14.77
C ILE A 140 3.78 -8.31 15.94
N GLN A 141 3.30 -7.82 17.08
CA GLN A 141 3.09 -8.58 18.32
C GLN A 141 1.61 -8.92 18.55
N THR A 142 0.72 -8.03 18.11
CA THR A 142 -0.71 -8.09 18.44
C THR A 142 -1.54 -9.03 17.55
N GLY A 143 -0.94 -9.60 16.49
CA GLY A 143 -1.67 -10.37 15.48
C GLY A 143 -2.27 -9.50 14.36
N ILE A 144 -3.13 -10.07 13.52
CA ILE A 144 -3.90 -9.34 12.49
C ILE A 144 -5.36 -9.80 12.55
N ALA A 145 -6.29 -8.85 12.54
CA ALA A 145 -7.74 -9.06 12.61
C ALA A 145 -8.14 -9.95 13.82
N GLY A 146 -7.52 -9.69 14.97
CA GLY A 146 -7.75 -10.46 16.21
C GLY A 146 -7.23 -11.90 16.17
N ARG A 147 -6.40 -12.26 15.18
CA ARG A 147 -5.80 -13.59 15.06
C ARG A 147 -4.28 -13.50 15.28
N PRO A 148 -3.69 -14.43 16.05
CA PRO A 148 -2.24 -14.51 16.17
C PRO A 148 -1.59 -14.65 14.78
N LEU A 149 -0.41 -14.06 14.61
CA LEU A 149 0.41 -14.35 13.43
C LEU A 149 0.94 -15.76 13.54
N SER A 150 0.66 -16.61 12.55
CA SER A 150 1.33 -17.90 12.42
C SER A 150 2.83 -17.61 12.23
N LYS A 151 3.65 -18.08 13.19
CA LYS A 151 5.11 -18.05 13.06
C LYS A 151 5.57 -18.98 11.95
#